data_AF-A0A9P9D1T0-F1
#
_entry.id   AF-A0A9P9D1T0-F1
#
_cell.length_a   1.000
_cell.length_b   1.000
_cell.length_c   1.000
_cell.angle_alpha   90.00
_cell.angle_beta   90.00
_cell.angle_gamma   90.00
#
_symmetry.space_group_name_H-M   'P 1'
#
loop_
_entity.id
_entity.type
_entity.pdbx_description
1 polymer ?
#
loop_
_entity_poly.entity_id
_entity_poly.type
_entity_poly.pdbx_seq_one_letter_code
_entity_poly.pdbx_strand_id
1 'polypeptide(L)'
;MPNSSLLTLPPELICQIFESAHDFSTVSALARTSRVLYHIWRENPASICRAVAPRVFPNLTAAERLLDMQEEAESRVHPPDGREQPSLTRVKRLLSNARCASAALHDWVGLFLDLGIEESFRRDDVKGITPAEKLRFEYAFYYVWTIGVMGTTPHLLEQATDMLDTCSPQELCRLNELAEWALRYNEGNFGSSGLDLHDEVWKTGCRLSQNRWWMYHQDKSVAMPDYTPLNFYAFFDHTQIYLDWLEDE
;
A
#
# COMPACT_ATOMS: atom_id res chain seq x y z
N MET A 1 6.77 16.13 -46.09
CA MET A 1 6.27 15.68 -44.78
C MET A 1 7.37 14.86 -44.13
N PRO A 2 7.74 15.08 -42.86
CA PRO A 2 8.78 14.29 -42.23
C PRO A 2 8.29 12.84 -42.14
N ASN A 3 9.05 11.91 -42.73
CA ASN A 3 8.79 10.48 -42.65
C ASN A 3 8.90 10.06 -41.19
N SER A 4 7.77 9.73 -40.57
CA SER A 4 7.74 9.34 -39.16
C SER A 4 8.36 7.94 -39.03
N SER A 5 9.63 7.90 -38.60
CA SER A 5 10.47 6.71 -38.38
C SER A 5 9.81 5.64 -37.48
N LEU A 6 8.83 6.04 -36.67
CA LEU A 6 8.05 5.15 -35.82
C LEU A 6 7.21 4.14 -36.61
N LEU A 7 6.82 4.45 -37.86
CA LEU A 7 6.02 3.56 -38.71
C LEU A 7 6.83 2.39 -39.28
N THR A 8 8.17 2.47 -39.23
CA THR A 8 9.08 1.43 -39.75
C THR A 8 9.64 0.53 -38.66
N LEU A 9 9.34 0.80 -37.39
CA LEU A 9 9.79 -0.04 -36.29
C LEU A 9 8.92 -1.30 -36.15
N PRO A 10 9.53 -2.44 -35.80
CA PRO A 10 8.79 -3.63 -35.38
C PRO A 10 7.84 -3.33 -34.20
N PRO A 11 6.65 -3.95 -34.15
CA PRO A 11 5.69 -3.82 -33.05
C PRO A 11 6.30 -3.99 -31.66
N GLU A 12 7.29 -4.89 -31.53
CA GLU A 12 7.97 -5.20 -30.28
C GLU A 12 8.79 -4.01 -29.77
N LEU A 13 9.48 -3.28 -30.66
CA LEU A 13 10.22 -2.07 -30.28
C LEU A 13 9.27 -0.93 -29.91
N ILE A 14 8.11 -0.85 -30.56
CA ILE A 14 7.08 0.13 -30.21
C ILE A 14 6.45 -0.20 -28.84
N CYS A 15 6.22 -1.47 -28.54
CA CYS A 15 5.82 -1.92 -27.21
C CYS A 15 6.83 -1.50 -26.14
N GLN A 16 8.15 -1.65 -26.39
CA GLN A 16 9.19 -1.23 -25.44
C GLN A 16 9.14 0.28 -25.13
N ILE A 17 8.71 1.13 -26.07
CA ILE A 17 8.49 2.56 -25.81
C ILE A 17 7.40 2.75 -24.76
N PHE A 18 6.27 2.03 -24.89
CA PHE A 18 5.21 2.06 -23.89
C PHE A 18 5.63 1.45 -22.56
N GLU A 19 6.34 0.33 -22.59
CA GLU A 19 6.83 -0.36 -21.38
C GLU A 19 7.89 0.44 -20.63
N SER A 20 8.52 1.43 -21.27
CA SER A 20 9.47 2.36 -20.66
C SER A 20 8.79 3.61 -20.08
N ALA A 21 7.49 3.78 -20.26
CA ALA A 21 6.76 4.92 -19.71
C ALA A 21 6.81 4.93 -18.17
N HIS A 22 6.93 6.12 -17.60
CA HIS A 22 6.96 6.32 -16.15
C HIS A 22 5.58 6.13 -15.51
N ASP A 23 4.51 6.47 -16.23
CA ASP A 23 3.14 6.37 -15.73
C ASP A 23 2.09 6.09 -16.82
N PHE A 24 0.85 5.80 -16.40
CA PHE A 24 -0.27 5.56 -17.30
C PHE A 24 -0.73 6.83 -18.05
N SER A 25 -0.42 8.03 -17.53
CA SER A 25 -0.68 9.30 -18.22
C SER A 25 0.19 9.41 -19.48
N THR A 26 1.46 9.04 -19.37
CA THR A 26 2.45 8.99 -20.44
C THR A 26 2.07 7.92 -21.46
N VAL A 27 1.67 6.73 -21.01
CA VAL A 27 1.11 5.68 -21.89
C VAL A 27 -0.08 6.22 -22.69
N SER A 28 -1.04 6.89 -22.03
CA SER A 28 -2.21 7.47 -22.67
C SER A 28 -1.82 8.56 -23.68
N ALA A 29 -0.87 9.44 -23.32
CA ALA A 29 -0.36 10.47 -24.22
C ALA A 29 0.31 9.87 -25.45
N LEU A 30 1.18 8.85 -25.28
CA LEU A 30 1.82 8.11 -26.36
C LEU A 30 0.78 7.49 -27.30
N ALA A 31 -0.22 6.79 -26.76
CA ALA A 31 -1.28 6.18 -27.54
C ALA A 31 -2.08 7.21 -28.36
N ARG A 32 -2.23 8.44 -27.87
CA ARG A 32 -2.96 9.51 -28.56
C ARG A 32 -2.15 10.22 -29.65
N THR A 33 -0.83 10.04 -29.70
CA THR A 33 0.03 10.77 -30.65
C THR A 33 -0.01 10.24 -32.07
N SER A 34 -0.35 8.95 -32.29
CA SER A 34 -0.50 8.39 -33.63
C SER A 34 -1.42 7.17 -33.66
N ARG A 35 -2.00 6.89 -34.83
CA ARG A 35 -2.84 5.69 -35.04
C ARG A 35 -2.07 4.39 -34.84
N VAL A 36 -0.78 4.35 -35.19
CA VAL A 36 0.05 3.15 -35.02
C VAL A 36 0.33 2.88 -33.54
N LEU A 37 0.69 3.91 -32.77
CA LEU A 37 0.87 3.78 -31.32
C LEU A 37 -0.42 3.37 -30.62
N TYR A 38 -1.55 3.96 -31.02
CA TYR A 38 -2.87 3.56 -30.53
C TYR A 38 -3.16 2.07 -30.82
N HIS A 39 -2.85 1.60 -32.02
CA HIS A 39 -3.05 0.21 -32.40
C HIS A 39 -2.16 -0.73 -31.57
N ILE A 40 -0.89 -0.42 -31.39
CA ILE A 40 0.02 -1.24 -30.59
C ILE A 40 -0.44 -1.32 -29.14
N TRP A 41 -0.83 -0.18 -28.55
CA TRP A 41 -1.38 -0.15 -27.20
C TRP A 41 -2.63 -1.04 -27.06
N ARG A 42 -3.54 -0.99 -28.05
CA ARG A 42 -4.75 -1.80 -28.07
C ARG A 42 -4.52 -3.29 -28.21
N GLU A 43 -3.48 -3.70 -28.95
CA GLU A 43 -3.15 -5.12 -29.13
C GLU A 43 -2.35 -5.70 -27.95
N ASN A 44 -1.59 -4.86 -27.24
CA ASN A 44 -0.68 -5.30 -26.17
C ASN A 44 -0.99 -4.69 -24.78
N PRO A 45 -2.25 -4.52 -24.36
CA PRO A 45 -2.57 -3.79 -23.13
C PRO A 45 -2.02 -4.50 -21.90
N ALA A 46 -2.06 -5.84 -21.87
CA ALA A 46 -1.60 -6.61 -20.72
C ALA A 46 -0.07 -6.52 -20.51
N SER A 47 0.73 -6.56 -21.58
CA SER A 47 2.20 -6.44 -21.48
C SER A 47 2.58 -5.06 -20.96
N ILE A 48 2.02 -4.02 -21.58
CA ILE A 48 2.28 -2.62 -21.23
C ILE A 48 1.85 -2.35 -19.79
N CYS A 49 0.65 -2.78 -19.39
CA CYS A 49 0.19 -2.62 -18.01
C CYS A 49 1.10 -3.35 -17.02
N ARG A 50 1.52 -4.59 -17.28
CA ARG A 50 2.44 -5.31 -16.38
C ARG A 50 3.80 -4.63 -16.24
N ALA A 51 4.30 -3.98 -17.29
CA ALA A 51 5.57 -3.25 -17.24
C ALA A 51 5.47 -1.91 -16.49
N VAL A 52 4.34 -1.20 -16.64
CA VAL A 52 4.15 0.15 -16.09
C VAL A 52 3.58 0.13 -14.68
N ALA A 53 2.67 -0.80 -14.37
CA ALA A 53 1.95 -0.84 -13.10
C ALA A 53 2.86 -0.87 -11.86
N PRO A 54 3.95 -1.66 -11.80
CA PRO A 54 4.82 -1.68 -10.61
C PRO A 54 5.50 -0.34 -10.32
N ARG A 55 5.65 0.54 -11.32
CA ARG A 55 6.26 1.87 -11.14
C ARG A 55 5.24 2.91 -10.68
N VAL A 56 3.99 2.75 -11.11
CA VAL A 56 2.88 3.64 -10.74
C VAL A 56 2.28 3.26 -9.39
N PHE A 57 2.29 1.97 -9.10
CA PHE A 57 1.77 1.39 -7.87
C PHE A 57 2.86 0.52 -7.23
N PRO A 58 3.78 1.13 -6.47
CA PRO A 58 4.93 0.42 -5.93
C PRO A 58 4.56 -0.72 -4.97
N ASN A 59 3.44 -0.57 -4.25
CA ASN A 59 2.86 -1.58 -3.36
C ASN A 59 1.82 -2.49 -4.06
N LEU A 60 1.87 -2.61 -5.39
CA LEU A 60 0.94 -3.42 -6.18
C LEU A 60 0.81 -4.85 -5.65
N THR A 61 1.93 -5.51 -5.32
CA THR A 61 1.91 -6.89 -4.81
C THR A 61 1.15 -7.01 -3.49
N ALA A 62 1.31 -6.06 -2.57
CA ALA A 62 0.57 -6.05 -1.31
C ALA A 62 -0.93 -5.82 -1.54
N ALA A 63 -1.27 -4.94 -2.49
CA ALA A 63 -2.65 -4.65 -2.86
C ALA A 63 -3.33 -5.81 -3.59
N GLU A 64 -2.61 -6.53 -4.44
CA GLU A 64 -3.08 -7.77 -5.09
C GLU A 64 -3.31 -8.88 -4.05
N ARG A 65 -2.43 -9.01 -3.06
CA ARG A 65 -2.62 -9.96 -1.96
C ARG A 65 -3.86 -9.68 -1.13
N LEU A 66 -4.10 -8.41 -0.78
CA LEU A 66 -5.34 -8.01 -0.11
C LEU A 66 -6.57 -8.45 -0.93
N LEU A 67 -6.52 -8.21 -2.25
CA LEU A 67 -7.60 -8.55 -3.15
C LEU A 67 -7.83 -10.06 -3.24
N ASP A 68 -6.76 -10.86 -3.26
CA ASP A 68 -6.86 -12.32 -3.24
C ASP A 68 -7.54 -12.82 -1.96
N MET A 69 -7.18 -12.26 -0.80
CA MET A 69 -7.80 -12.62 0.48
C MET A 69 -9.26 -12.16 0.57
N GLN A 70 -9.60 -11.01 -0.01
CA GLN A 70 -10.99 -10.54 -0.11
C GLN A 70 -11.83 -11.48 -0.99
N GLU A 71 -11.31 -11.87 -2.16
CA GLU A 71 -11.99 -12.82 -3.05
C GLU A 71 -12.16 -14.19 -2.40
N GLU A 72 -11.14 -14.70 -1.69
CA GLU A 72 -11.22 -15.96 -0.96
C GLU A 72 -12.27 -15.91 0.16
N ALA A 73 -12.25 -14.87 0.99
CA ALA A 73 -13.23 -14.67 2.05
C ALA A 73 -14.68 -14.65 1.53
N GLU A 74 -14.91 -13.99 0.40
CA GLU A 74 -16.24 -13.84 -0.19
C GLU A 74 -16.73 -15.07 -0.97
N SER A 75 -15.81 -15.83 -1.58
CA SER A 75 -16.14 -16.97 -2.46
C SER A 75 -17.00 -18.06 -1.80
N ARG A 76 -16.98 -18.14 -0.47
CA ARG A 76 -17.79 -19.09 0.31
C ARG A 76 -19.13 -18.52 0.78
N VAL A 77 -19.27 -17.19 0.81
CA VAL A 77 -20.49 -16.52 1.28
C VAL A 77 -21.47 -16.35 0.13
N HIS A 78 -20.99 -16.00 -1.06
CA HIS A 78 -21.82 -15.83 -2.26
C HIS A 78 -21.21 -16.62 -3.43
N PRO A 79 -21.84 -17.73 -3.88
CA PRO A 79 -21.43 -18.35 -5.13
C PRO A 79 -21.60 -17.34 -6.27
N PRO A 80 -20.69 -17.32 -7.27
CA PRO A 80 -20.62 -16.25 -8.25
C PRO A 80 -21.92 -16.14 -9.04
N ASP A 81 -22.64 -15.04 -8.82
CA ASP A 81 -23.82 -14.67 -9.60
C ASP A 81 -23.32 -14.29 -11.00
N GLY A 82 -23.59 -15.15 -11.98
CA GLY A 82 -22.88 -15.24 -13.26
C GLY A 82 -23.11 -14.10 -14.27
N ARG A 83 -23.10 -12.83 -13.85
CA ARG A 83 -23.39 -11.67 -14.70
C ARG A 83 -22.26 -10.64 -14.84
N GLU A 84 -21.26 -10.58 -13.94
CA GLU A 84 -20.09 -9.72 -14.12
C GLU A 84 -18.86 -10.49 -14.63
N GLN A 85 -18.08 -9.87 -15.52
CA GLN A 85 -16.78 -10.41 -15.93
C GLN A 85 -15.82 -10.34 -14.72
N PRO A 86 -15.31 -11.48 -14.21
CA PRO A 86 -14.52 -11.53 -12.96
C PRO A 86 -13.32 -10.57 -12.96
N SER A 87 -12.69 -10.39 -14.12
CA SER A 87 -11.54 -9.50 -14.29
C SER A 87 -11.87 -8.02 -14.10
N LEU A 88 -13.06 -7.58 -14.50
CA LEU A 88 -13.47 -6.18 -14.40
C LEU A 88 -13.83 -5.81 -12.96
N THR A 89 -14.47 -6.73 -12.23
CA THR A 89 -14.75 -6.59 -10.79
C THR A 89 -13.46 -6.53 -9.98
N ARG A 90 -12.49 -7.42 -10.29
CA ARG A 90 -11.16 -7.42 -9.68
C ARG A 90 -10.43 -6.09 -9.85
N VAL A 91 -10.36 -5.55 -11.08
CA VAL A 91 -9.71 -4.25 -11.34
C VAL A 91 -10.40 -3.11 -10.60
N LYS A 92 -11.74 -3.08 -10.57
CA LYS A 92 -12.48 -2.06 -9.81
C LYS A 92 -12.15 -2.09 -8.32
N ARG A 93 -12.05 -3.29 -7.72
CA ARG A 93 -11.69 -3.46 -6.31
C ARG A 93 -10.26 -3.00 -6.03
N LEU A 94 -9.31 -3.41 -6.87
CA LEU A 94 -7.93 -2.96 -6.75
C LEU A 94 -7.83 -1.43 -6.76
N LEU A 95 -8.54 -0.76 -7.68
CA LEU A 95 -8.60 0.70 -7.76
C LEU A 95 -9.27 1.33 -6.52
N SER A 96 -10.29 0.67 -5.97
CA SER A 96 -10.93 1.12 -4.73
C SER A 96 -9.96 1.05 -3.56
N ASN A 97 -9.26 -0.09 -3.40
CA ASN A 97 -8.27 -0.28 -2.34
C ASN A 97 -7.13 0.75 -2.46
N ALA A 98 -6.66 1.01 -3.69
CA ALA A 98 -5.64 2.03 -3.95
C ALA A 98 -6.08 3.44 -3.54
N ARG A 99 -7.36 3.79 -3.77
CA ARG A 99 -7.91 5.07 -3.32
C ARG A 99 -7.98 5.17 -1.80
N CYS A 100 -8.39 4.09 -1.13
CA CYS A 100 -8.42 4.05 0.33
C CYS A 100 -7.01 4.25 0.93
N ALA A 101 -6.01 3.53 0.43
CA ALA A 101 -4.63 3.70 0.88
C ALA A 101 -4.09 5.11 0.63
N SER A 102 -4.40 5.69 -0.54
CA SER A 102 -4.00 7.07 -0.86
C SER A 102 -4.67 8.11 0.04
N ALA A 103 -5.94 7.91 0.40
CA ALA A 103 -6.63 8.79 1.34
C ALA A 103 -6.03 8.67 2.75
N ALA A 104 -5.77 7.44 3.20
CA ALA A 104 -5.13 7.19 4.50
C ALA A 104 -3.74 7.82 4.59
N LEU A 105 -2.95 7.71 3.51
CA LEU A 105 -1.65 8.33 3.42
C LEU A 105 -1.75 9.86 3.53
N HIS A 106 -2.71 10.48 2.83
CA HIS A 106 -2.93 11.92 2.91
C HIS A 106 -3.28 12.38 4.33
N ASP A 107 -4.13 11.65 5.03
CA ASP A 107 -4.53 11.97 6.40
C ASP A 107 -3.39 11.74 7.40
N TRP A 108 -2.59 10.69 7.22
CA TRP A 108 -1.37 10.48 7.99
C TRP A 108 -0.37 11.63 7.81
N VAL A 109 -0.16 12.09 6.57
CA VAL A 109 0.66 13.28 6.30
C VAL A 109 0.08 14.53 6.96
N GLY A 110 -1.24 14.71 6.89
CA GLY A 110 -1.94 15.83 7.54
C GLY A 110 -1.70 15.84 9.05
N LEU A 111 -1.89 14.70 9.71
CA LEU A 111 -1.62 14.54 11.14
C LEU A 111 -0.15 14.84 11.50
N PHE A 112 0.80 14.40 10.67
CA PHE A 112 2.21 14.71 10.85
C PHE A 112 2.48 16.22 10.85
N LEU A 113 1.84 16.96 9.93
CA LEU A 113 1.98 18.41 9.85
C LEU A 113 1.28 19.12 11.02
N ASP A 114 0.05 18.71 11.35
CA ASP A 114 -0.77 19.34 12.39
C ASP A 114 -0.14 19.22 13.79
N LEU A 115 0.60 18.14 14.05
CA LEU A 115 1.26 17.91 15.34
C LEU A 115 2.62 18.59 15.46
N GLY A 116 3.06 19.36 14.46
CA GLY A 116 4.37 20.04 14.50
C GLY A 116 5.55 19.07 14.59
N ILE A 117 5.36 17.82 14.16
CA ILE A 117 6.42 16.81 14.13
C ILE A 117 7.51 17.27 13.17
N GLU A 118 7.17 17.98 12.08
CA GLU A 118 8.16 18.58 11.18
C GLU A 118 9.18 19.49 11.92
N GLU A 119 8.73 20.31 12.89
CA GLU A 119 9.60 21.20 13.66
C GLU A 119 10.44 20.45 14.71
N SER A 120 9.85 19.39 15.29
CA SER A 120 10.49 18.59 16.33
C SER A 120 11.62 17.71 15.80
N PHE A 121 11.56 17.31 14.53
CA PHE A 121 12.48 16.34 13.93
C PHE A 121 13.57 16.95 13.03
N ARG A 122 13.81 18.27 13.10
CA ARG A 122 14.92 19.00 12.45
C ARG A 122 15.36 18.39 11.12
N ARG A 123 14.42 18.24 10.18
CA ARG A 123 14.75 17.93 8.79
C ARG A 123 15.32 19.19 8.17
N ASP A 124 16.60 19.44 8.40
CA ASP A 124 17.27 20.67 7.97
C ASP A 124 17.17 20.89 6.43
N ASP A 125 16.87 19.84 5.64
CA ASP A 125 16.78 19.91 4.16
C ASP A 125 15.54 19.26 3.50
N VAL A 126 14.59 18.66 4.25
CA VAL A 126 13.46 17.91 3.64
C VAL A 126 12.11 18.43 4.15
N LYS A 127 11.46 19.27 3.32
CA LYS A 127 10.05 19.66 3.52
C LYS A 127 9.13 18.50 3.15
N GLY A 128 8.49 17.89 4.15
CA GLY A 128 7.47 16.86 3.96
C GLY A 128 7.96 15.41 3.90
N ILE A 129 7.05 14.51 3.49
CA ILE A 129 7.23 13.05 3.47
C ILE A 129 7.94 12.60 2.19
N THR A 130 9.01 11.80 2.32
CA THR A 130 9.77 11.25 1.18
C THR A 130 9.02 10.11 0.49
N PRO A 131 9.36 9.75 -0.75
CA PRO A 131 8.77 8.58 -1.41
C PRO A 131 8.91 7.29 -0.60
N ALA A 132 10.06 7.03 0.02
CA ALA A 132 10.30 5.81 0.80
C ALA A 132 9.38 5.71 2.03
N GLU A 133 9.07 6.83 2.66
CA GLU A 133 8.16 6.90 3.80
C GLU A 133 6.73 6.59 3.41
N LYS A 134 6.27 7.16 2.28
CA LYS A 134 4.95 6.84 1.70
C LYS A 134 4.83 5.35 1.42
N LEU A 135 5.88 4.75 0.87
CA LEU A 135 5.92 3.33 0.56
C LEU A 135 5.77 2.45 1.80
N ARG A 136 6.51 2.76 2.88
CA ARG A 136 6.40 2.00 4.15
C ARG A 136 5.02 2.12 4.77
N PHE A 137 4.41 3.31 4.75
CA PHE A 137 3.06 3.52 5.26
C PHE A 137 2.02 2.71 4.46
N GLU A 138 2.00 2.87 3.13
CA GLU A 138 1.06 2.16 2.26
C GLU A 138 1.22 0.63 2.35
N TYR A 139 2.47 0.14 2.45
CA TYR A 139 2.74 -1.28 2.65
C TYR A 139 2.08 -1.79 3.93
N ALA A 140 2.35 -1.12 5.06
CA ALA A 140 1.72 -1.47 6.33
C ALA A 140 0.19 -1.39 6.23
N PHE A 141 -0.34 -0.41 5.50
CA PHE A 141 -1.79 -0.21 5.32
C PHE A 141 -2.44 -1.42 4.65
N TYR A 142 -1.91 -1.87 3.51
CA TYR A 142 -2.40 -3.08 2.86
C TYR A 142 -2.22 -4.31 3.74
N TYR A 143 -1.11 -4.39 4.47
CA TYR A 143 -0.79 -5.56 5.29
C TYR A 143 -1.76 -5.73 6.46
N VAL A 144 -2.00 -4.67 7.24
CA VAL A 144 -2.98 -4.68 8.34
C VAL A 144 -4.39 -4.97 7.82
N TRP A 145 -4.76 -4.39 6.67
CA TRP A 145 -6.06 -4.68 6.06
C TRP A 145 -6.17 -6.16 5.66
N THR A 146 -5.12 -6.73 5.08
CA THR A 146 -5.08 -8.15 4.70
C THR A 146 -5.24 -9.05 5.93
N ILE A 147 -4.48 -8.79 7.00
CA ILE A 147 -4.62 -9.49 8.29
C ILE A 147 -6.05 -9.36 8.81
N GLY A 148 -6.65 -8.17 8.71
CA GLY A 148 -8.01 -7.92 9.12
C GLY A 148 -9.03 -8.81 8.39
N VAL A 149 -8.92 -8.91 7.06
CA VAL A 149 -9.82 -9.73 6.23
C VAL A 149 -9.68 -11.20 6.59
N MET A 150 -8.45 -11.66 6.75
CA MET A 150 -8.18 -13.04 7.14
C MET A 150 -8.67 -13.33 8.57
N GLY A 151 -8.45 -12.40 9.51
CA GLY A 151 -8.78 -12.57 10.91
C GLY A 151 -10.29 -12.55 11.19
N THR A 152 -11.08 -11.83 10.39
CA THR A 152 -12.56 -11.89 10.46
C THR A 152 -13.14 -13.12 9.77
N THR A 153 -12.30 -13.89 9.05
CA THR A 153 -12.69 -15.05 8.27
C THR A 153 -12.17 -16.33 8.95
N PRO A 154 -13.02 -17.14 9.63
CA PRO A 154 -12.55 -18.20 10.53
C PRO A 154 -11.55 -19.21 9.95
N HIS A 155 -11.66 -19.53 8.66
CA HIS A 155 -10.77 -20.50 8.00
C HIS A 155 -9.44 -19.90 7.51
N LEU A 156 -9.30 -18.57 7.52
CA LEU A 156 -8.07 -17.85 7.17
C LEU A 156 -7.31 -17.34 8.41
N LEU A 157 -7.91 -17.44 9.60
CA LEU A 157 -7.31 -16.94 10.84
C LEU A 157 -5.95 -17.58 11.16
N GLU A 158 -5.79 -18.87 10.89
CA GLU A 158 -4.50 -19.56 11.07
C GLU A 158 -3.45 -18.98 10.13
N GLN A 159 -3.78 -18.78 8.85
CA GLN A 159 -2.89 -18.14 7.88
C GLN A 159 -2.52 -16.69 8.27
N ALA A 160 -3.46 -15.94 8.88
CA ALA A 160 -3.19 -14.59 9.37
C ALA A 160 -2.14 -14.61 10.49
N THR A 161 -2.23 -15.61 11.35
CA THR A 161 -1.29 -15.84 12.47
C THR A 161 0.08 -16.24 11.92
N ASP A 162 0.13 -17.21 11.01
CA ASP A 162 1.38 -17.63 10.36
C ASP A 162 2.07 -16.46 9.65
N MET A 163 1.29 -15.61 8.98
CA MET A 163 1.82 -14.43 8.30
C MET A 163 2.49 -13.48 9.30
N LEU A 164 1.83 -13.19 10.43
CA LEU A 164 2.39 -12.39 11.52
C LEU A 164 3.59 -13.05 12.21
N ASP A 165 3.63 -14.37 12.29
CA ASP A 165 4.73 -15.12 12.88
C ASP A 165 6.01 -15.06 12.02
N THR A 166 5.87 -14.88 10.70
CA THR A 166 6.99 -14.71 9.77
C THR A 166 7.50 -13.27 9.64
N CYS A 167 6.79 -12.29 10.20
CA CYS A 167 7.23 -10.90 10.16
C CYS A 167 8.52 -10.69 10.96
N SER A 168 9.43 -9.90 10.40
CA SER A 168 10.57 -9.37 11.15
C SER A 168 10.09 -8.46 12.30
N PRO A 169 10.90 -8.25 13.34
CA PRO A 169 10.60 -7.28 14.41
C PRO A 169 10.28 -5.88 13.87
N GLN A 170 11.01 -5.46 12.85
CA GLN A 170 10.88 -4.16 12.20
C GLN A 170 9.54 -4.04 11.47
N GLU A 171 9.09 -5.12 10.81
CA GLU A 171 7.77 -5.18 10.21
C GLU A 171 6.68 -5.16 11.27
N LEU A 172 6.77 -5.99 12.32
CA LEU A 172 5.79 -5.98 13.42
C LEU A 172 5.67 -4.60 14.06
N CYS A 173 6.78 -3.90 14.22
CA CYS A 173 6.81 -2.52 14.68
C CYS A 173 6.03 -1.58 13.76
N ARG A 174 6.25 -1.64 12.44
CA ARG A 174 5.52 -0.85 11.45
C ARG A 174 4.02 -1.14 11.49
N LEU A 175 3.63 -2.41 11.62
CA LEU A 175 2.23 -2.81 11.71
C LEU A 175 1.58 -2.29 13.00
N ASN A 176 2.28 -2.36 14.13
CA ASN A 176 1.82 -1.81 15.41
C ASN A 176 1.64 -0.29 15.33
N GLU A 177 2.62 0.43 14.77
CA GLU A 177 2.56 1.88 14.60
C GLU A 177 1.37 2.30 13.72
N LEU A 178 1.11 1.57 12.63
CA LEU A 178 -0.08 1.81 11.83
C LEU A 178 -1.37 1.55 12.62
N ALA A 179 -1.41 0.48 13.41
CA ALA A 179 -2.57 0.16 14.24
C ALA A 179 -2.87 1.27 15.26
N GLU A 180 -1.83 1.82 15.89
CA GLU A 180 -1.94 2.99 16.77
C GLU A 180 -2.44 4.23 16.01
N TRP A 181 -1.90 4.50 14.82
CA TRP A 181 -2.40 5.59 13.98
C TRP A 181 -3.89 5.42 13.66
N ALA A 182 -4.31 4.23 13.24
CA ALA A 182 -5.70 3.94 12.88
C ALA A 182 -6.66 4.13 14.06
N LEU A 183 -6.26 3.72 15.27
CA LEU A 183 -7.04 3.96 16.49
C LEU A 183 -7.19 5.45 16.79
N ARG A 184 -6.10 6.23 16.70
CA ARG A 184 -6.14 7.69 16.94
C ARG A 184 -6.92 8.44 15.87
N TYR A 185 -6.80 8.02 14.61
CA TYR A 185 -7.57 8.57 13.49
C TYR A 185 -9.08 8.42 13.74
N ASN A 186 -9.49 7.27 14.27
CA ASN A 186 -10.87 6.97 14.63
C ASN A 186 -11.40 7.74 15.85
N GLU A 187 -10.52 8.08 16.80
CA GLU A 187 -10.85 8.88 17.98
C GLU A 187 -10.86 10.39 17.69
N GLY A 188 -10.12 10.83 16.67
CA GLY A 188 -10.12 12.20 16.20
C GLY A 188 -11.31 12.51 15.30
N ASN A 189 -11.80 13.74 15.33
CA ASN A 189 -12.86 14.22 14.44
C ASN A 189 -12.34 14.46 12.99
N PHE A 190 -11.59 13.52 12.41
CA PHE A 190 -11.02 13.62 11.05
C PHE A 190 -12.05 13.30 9.96
N GLY A 191 -13.29 13.75 10.13
CA GLY A 191 -14.49 13.31 9.39
C GLY A 191 -14.61 13.73 7.92
N SER A 192 -13.51 13.88 7.17
CA SER A 192 -13.56 14.38 5.79
C SER A 192 -13.13 13.38 4.70
N SER A 193 -12.33 12.35 5.01
CA SER A 193 -11.78 11.46 3.97
C SER A 193 -12.61 10.22 3.66
N GLY A 194 -13.65 9.95 4.45
CA GLY A 194 -14.55 8.81 4.25
C GLY A 194 -13.91 7.45 4.56
N LEU A 195 -12.77 7.43 5.26
CA LEU A 195 -12.17 6.22 5.80
C LEU A 195 -12.95 5.80 7.06
N ASP A 196 -13.50 4.59 7.02
CA ASP A 196 -14.10 3.95 8.19
C ASP A 196 -13.16 2.85 8.71
N LEU A 197 -12.24 3.24 9.57
CA LEU A 197 -11.35 2.29 10.24
C LEU A 197 -12.01 1.68 11.49
N HIS A 198 -13.29 1.97 11.78
CA HIS A 198 -14.07 1.33 12.85
C HIS A 198 -14.68 0.00 12.42
N ASP A 199 -14.58 -0.35 11.13
CA ASP A 199 -15.01 -1.65 10.64
C ASP A 199 -14.29 -2.81 11.35
N GLU A 200 -14.98 -3.93 11.50
CA GLU A 200 -14.47 -5.11 12.21
C GLU A 200 -13.22 -5.71 11.56
N VAL A 201 -13.05 -5.55 10.25
CA VAL A 201 -11.83 -5.92 9.53
C VAL A 201 -10.65 -5.13 10.08
N TRP A 202 -10.77 -3.81 10.16
CA TRP A 202 -9.70 -2.93 10.64
C TRP A 202 -9.41 -3.18 12.12
N LYS A 203 -10.43 -3.24 12.97
CA LYS A 203 -10.26 -3.56 14.40
C LYS A 203 -9.54 -4.89 14.60
N THR A 204 -9.91 -5.91 13.81
CA THR A 204 -9.29 -7.23 13.89
C THR A 204 -7.83 -7.18 13.44
N GLY A 205 -7.53 -6.54 12.31
CA GLY A 205 -6.17 -6.39 11.81
C GLY A 205 -5.25 -5.65 12.78
N CYS A 206 -5.73 -4.51 13.32
CA CYS A 206 -5.03 -3.73 14.33
C CYS A 206 -4.75 -4.57 15.59
N ARG A 207 -5.79 -5.21 16.14
CA ARG A 207 -5.67 -6.02 17.36
C ARG A 207 -4.68 -7.18 17.19
N LEU A 208 -4.75 -7.92 16.08
CA LEU A 208 -3.85 -9.04 15.83
C LEU A 208 -2.39 -8.57 15.69
N SER A 209 -2.16 -7.47 14.96
CA SER A 209 -0.83 -6.88 14.79
C SER A 209 -0.24 -6.41 16.13
N GLN A 210 -1.03 -5.67 16.91
CA GLN A 210 -0.62 -5.17 18.23
C GLN A 210 -0.34 -6.31 19.22
N ASN A 211 -1.20 -7.33 19.25
CA ASN A 211 -1.00 -8.49 20.13
C ASN A 211 0.31 -9.22 19.78
N ARG A 212 0.60 -9.42 18.49
CA ARG A 212 1.84 -10.09 18.08
C ARG A 212 3.07 -9.25 18.43
N TRP A 213 3.01 -7.95 18.19
CA TRP A 213 4.07 -7.02 18.59
C TRP A 213 4.32 -7.05 20.09
N TRP A 214 3.26 -7.03 20.90
CA TRP A 214 3.34 -7.11 22.36
C TRP A 214 3.98 -8.43 22.82
N MET A 215 3.63 -9.56 22.20
CA MET A 215 4.28 -10.84 22.49
C MET A 215 5.78 -10.82 22.19
N TYR A 216 6.20 -10.22 21.08
CA TYR A 216 7.62 -10.04 20.77
C TYR A 216 8.33 -9.16 21.81
N HIS A 217 7.68 -8.07 22.25
CA HIS A 217 8.22 -7.11 23.20
C HIS A 217 8.28 -7.57 24.65
N GLN A 218 7.40 -8.49 25.07
CA GLN A 218 7.41 -9.00 26.45
C GLN A 218 8.72 -9.71 26.81
N ASP A 219 9.42 -10.25 25.82
CA ASP A 219 10.68 -10.98 26.00
C ASP A 219 11.93 -10.12 25.73
N LYS A 220 11.79 -8.87 25.25
CA LYS A 220 12.91 -8.02 24.82
C LYS A 220 12.78 -6.55 25.25
N SER A 221 13.84 -6.03 25.87
CA SER A 221 13.94 -4.64 26.33
C SER A 221 14.47 -3.74 25.20
N VAL A 222 13.59 -3.28 24.31
CA VAL A 222 13.98 -2.26 23.32
C VAL A 222 13.81 -0.87 23.95
N ALA A 223 14.90 -0.13 24.09
CA ALA A 223 14.85 1.28 24.48
C ALA A 223 14.32 2.11 23.30
N MET A 224 13.04 2.48 23.35
CA MET A 224 12.45 3.37 22.37
C MET A 224 12.79 4.83 22.68
N PRO A 225 13.05 5.68 21.67
CA PRO A 225 13.37 7.08 21.90
C PRO A 225 12.13 7.86 22.38
N ASP A 226 12.24 8.49 23.56
CA ASP A 226 11.18 9.23 24.27
C ASP A 226 10.64 10.51 23.55
N TYR A 227 11.08 10.81 22.33
CA TYR A 227 10.93 12.15 21.74
C TYR A 227 9.87 12.29 20.62
N THR A 228 9.09 11.25 20.30
CA THR A 228 8.00 11.36 19.29
C THR A 228 6.63 11.51 19.97
N PRO A 229 5.80 12.51 19.60
CA PRO A 229 4.48 12.72 20.23
C PRO A 229 3.50 11.54 20.04
N LEU A 230 3.75 10.67 19.06
CA LEU A 230 2.89 9.55 18.67
C LEU A 230 3.64 8.23 18.47
N ASN A 231 4.90 8.09 18.90
CA ASN A 231 5.67 6.87 18.59
C ASN A 231 5.75 6.60 17.07
N PHE A 232 5.74 7.64 16.23
CA PHE A 232 5.91 7.45 14.79
C PHE A 232 7.38 7.41 14.40
N TYR A 233 7.97 6.22 14.33
CA TYR A 233 9.39 6.02 14.01
C TYR A 233 9.61 4.94 12.96
N ALA A 234 8.64 4.09 12.70
CA ALA A 234 8.78 2.96 11.81
C ALA A 234 8.58 3.35 10.34
N PHE A 235 7.92 4.49 10.07
CA PHE A 235 7.73 5.01 8.71
C PHE A 235 8.77 6.02 8.27
N PHE A 236 9.37 6.79 9.17
CA PHE A 236 10.27 7.89 8.77
C PHE A 236 11.70 7.44 8.46
N ASP A 237 12.34 8.04 7.46
CA ASP A 237 13.69 7.67 7.01
C ASP A 237 14.75 7.83 8.12
N HIS A 238 14.73 8.98 8.79
CA HIS A 238 15.73 9.35 9.79
C HIS A 238 15.61 8.54 11.10
N THR A 239 14.48 7.86 11.31
CA THR A 239 14.25 6.97 12.46
C THR A 239 14.42 5.49 12.11
N GLN A 240 14.66 5.13 10.84
CA GLN A 240 14.88 3.72 10.48
C GLN A 240 16.07 3.10 11.22
N ILE A 241 17.10 3.89 11.55
CA ILE A 241 18.25 3.42 12.33
C ILE A 241 17.88 2.80 13.68
N TYR A 242 16.76 3.23 14.29
CA TYR A 242 16.28 2.66 15.55
C TYR A 242 15.59 1.31 15.34
N LEU A 243 15.03 1.07 14.15
CA LEU A 243 14.48 -0.24 13.79
C LEU A 243 15.59 -1.27 13.56
N ASP A 244 16.75 -0.86 13.06
CA ASP A 244 17.89 -1.76 12.88
C ASP A 244 18.33 -2.36 14.23
N TRP A 245 18.18 -1.62 15.33
CA TRP A 245 18.48 -2.11 16.68
C TRP A 245 17.50 -3.17 17.20
N LEU A 246 16.36 -3.39 16.53
CA LEU A 246 15.41 -4.45 16.90
C LEU A 246 15.90 -5.86 16.54
N GLU A 247 16.89 -5.98 15.64
CA GLU A 247 17.44 -7.26 15.17
C GLU A 247 18.66 -7.75 15.96
N ASP A 248 19.36 -6.85 16.68
CA ASP A 248 20.70 -7.10 17.24
C ASP A 248 20.74 -7.57 18.73
N GLU A 249 19.64 -8.05 19.31
CA GLU A 249 19.62 -8.67 20.67
C GLU A 249 18.99 -10.07 20.72
#